data_AF-A0A918TAN3-F1
#
_entry.id   AF-A0A918TAN3-F1
#
_cell.length_a   1.000
_cell.length_b   1.000
_cell.length_c   1.000
_cell.angle_alpha   90.00
_cell.angle_beta   90.00
_cell.angle_gamma   90.00
#
_symmetry.space_group_name_H-M   'P 1'
#
loop_
_entity.id
_entity.type
_entity.pdbx_description
1 polymer ?
#
loop_
_entity_poly.entity_id
_entity_poly.type
_entity_poly.pdbx_seq_one_letter_code
_entity_poly.pdbx_strand_id
1 'polypeptide(L)'
;MKLRWIGPAAAITVGAVAAADYAWQLATHGVPVLINVACTLAIYATVHTAVRRAVDELLATTHRCPVPGCRFRIRLVNPDPGESRRWQEIAAAHPLHRHH
;
A
#
# COMPACT_ATOMS: atom_id res chain seq x y z
N MET A 1 -16.17 -5.38 0.32
CA MET A 1 -16.32 -4.12 -0.48
C MET A 1 -15.80 -2.86 0.23
N LYS A 2 -16.10 -2.62 1.52
CA LYS A 2 -15.67 -1.39 2.23
C LYS A 2 -14.14 -1.20 2.36
N LEU A 3 -13.36 -2.27 2.49
CA LEU A 3 -11.90 -2.17 2.69
C LEU A 3 -11.14 -1.67 1.45
N ARG A 4 -11.67 -1.93 0.24
CA ARG A 4 -10.99 -1.61 -1.03
C ARG A 4 -10.88 -0.11 -1.31
N TRP A 5 -11.72 0.70 -0.68
CA TRP A 5 -11.75 2.14 -0.87
C TRP A 5 -10.95 2.92 0.20
N ILE A 6 -10.56 2.26 1.28
CA ILE A 6 -9.85 2.92 2.40
C ILE A 6 -8.45 3.39 1.95
N GLY A 7 -7.72 2.54 1.23
CA GLY A 7 -6.38 2.87 0.72
C GLY A 7 -6.34 4.10 -0.19
N PRO A 8 -7.12 4.14 -1.29
CA PRO A 8 -7.13 5.31 -2.17
C PRO A 8 -7.70 6.54 -1.48
N ALA A 9 -8.74 6.41 -0.65
CA ALA A 9 -9.30 7.54 0.08
C ALA A 9 -8.28 8.15 1.06
N ALA A 10 -7.56 7.32 1.82
CA ALA A 10 -6.52 7.78 2.74
C ALA A 10 -5.36 8.45 2.00
N ALA A 11 -4.92 7.89 0.86
CA ALA A 11 -3.84 8.48 0.08
C ALA A 11 -4.20 9.85 -0.49
N ILE A 12 -5.45 10.02 -0.96
CA ILE A 12 -5.96 11.30 -1.46
C ILE A 12 -6.04 12.33 -0.33
N THR A 13 -6.65 11.98 0.81
CA THR A 13 -6.85 12.93 1.91
C THR A 13 -5.53 13.37 2.53
N VAL A 14 -4.63 12.44 2.84
CA VAL A 14 -3.33 12.76 3.44
C VAL A 14 -2.45 13.55 2.45
N GLY A 15 -2.44 13.16 1.17
CA GLY A 15 -1.73 13.89 0.13
C GLY A 15 -2.25 15.32 -0.04
N ALA A 16 -3.56 15.51 -0.05
CA ALA A 16 -4.18 16.83 -0.22
C ALA A 16 -3.90 17.76 0.97
N VAL A 17 -4.00 17.25 2.21
CA VAL A 17 -3.68 18.02 3.41
C VAL A 17 -2.21 18.45 3.42
N ALA A 18 -1.28 17.54 3.11
CA ALA A 18 0.13 17.87 3.02
C ALA A 18 0.41 18.90 1.93
N ALA A 19 -0.16 18.73 0.74
CA ALA A 19 0.02 19.68 -0.35
C ALA A 19 -0.55 21.07 -0.02
N ALA A 20 -1.69 21.16 0.68
CA ALA A 20 -2.30 22.42 1.09
C ALA A 20 -1.45 23.15 2.14
N ASP A 21 -0.90 22.43 3.12
CA ASP A 21 0.00 22.99 4.14
C ASP A 21 1.26 23.60 3.50
N TYR A 22 1.90 22.85 2.60
CA TYR A 22 3.06 23.35 1.85
C TYR A 22 2.67 24.48 0.90
N ALA A 23 1.52 24.43 0.22
CA ALA A 23 1.07 25.52 -0.65
C ALA A 23 0.93 26.83 0.12
N TRP A 24 0.36 26.76 1.33
CA TRP A 24 0.24 27.89 2.24
C TRP A 24 1.61 28.41 2.66
N GLN A 25 2.52 27.52 3.07
CA GLN A 25 3.86 27.91 3.47
C GLN A 25 4.68 28.52 2.33
N LEU A 26 4.58 28.01 1.10
CA LEU A 26 5.26 28.61 -0.06
C LEU A 26 4.64 29.96 -0.47
N ALA A 27 3.32 30.10 -0.33
CA ALA A 27 2.63 31.36 -0.64
C ALA A 27 3.06 32.49 0.30
N THR A 28 3.27 32.21 1.60
CA THR A 28 3.73 33.23 2.56
C THR A 28 5.16 33.70 2.30
N HIS A 29 5.97 32.93 1.57
CA HIS A 29 7.35 33.27 1.22
C HIS A 29 7.48 33.95 -0.15
N GLY A 30 6.37 34.28 -0.83
CA GLY A 30 6.39 34.99 -2.10
C GLY A 30 6.98 34.19 -3.27
N VAL A 31 6.96 32.86 -3.18
CA VAL A 31 7.50 31.97 -4.22
C VAL A 31 6.69 32.11 -5.52
N PRO A 32 7.34 32.15 -6.70
CA PRO A 32 6.63 32.18 -7.98
C PRO A 32 5.59 31.06 -8.12
N VAL A 33 4.42 31.40 -8.65
CA VAL A 33 3.26 30.49 -8.72
C VAL A 33 3.59 29.17 -9.40
N LEU A 34 4.36 29.19 -10.49
CA LEU A 34 4.76 27.97 -11.21
C LEU A 34 5.60 27.03 -10.34
N ILE A 35 6.52 27.58 -9.55
CA ILE A 35 7.36 26.79 -8.64
C ILE A 35 6.50 26.23 -7.51
N ASN A 36 5.58 27.04 -6.96
CA ASN A 36 4.66 26.59 -5.93
C ASN A 36 3.79 25.40 -6.40
N VAL A 37 3.18 25.51 -7.59
CA VAL A 37 2.39 24.43 -8.20
C VAL A 37 3.24 23.17 -8.43
N ALA A 38 4.47 23.31 -8.95
CA ALA A 38 5.34 22.16 -9.17
C ALA A 38 5.72 21.46 -7.85
N CYS A 39 6.09 22.24 -6.82
CA CYS A 39 6.46 21.71 -5.51
C CYS A 39 5.29 21.01 -4.81
N THR A 40 4.12 21.63 -4.81
CA THR A 40 2.90 21.07 -4.18
C THR A 40 2.44 19.79 -4.87
N LEU A 41 2.50 19.73 -6.20
CA LEU A 41 2.19 18.51 -6.96
C LEU A 41 3.19 17.39 -6.68
N ALA A 42 4.48 17.72 -6.58
CA ALA A 42 5.53 16.76 -6.24
C ALA A 42 5.36 16.18 -4.83
N ILE A 43 5.03 17.03 -3.85
CA ILE A 43 4.72 16.62 -2.48
C ILE A 43 3.48 15.73 -2.46
N TYR A 44 2.40 16.15 -3.13
CA TYR A 44 1.19 15.34 -3.26
C TYR A 44 1.50 13.94 -3.81
N ALA A 45 2.22 13.85 -4.93
CA ALA A 45 2.56 12.58 -5.56
C ALA A 45 3.42 11.69 -4.64
N THR A 46 4.38 12.27 -3.94
CA THR A 46 5.26 11.55 -3.02
C THR A 46 4.51 11.02 -1.80
N VAL A 47 3.69 11.86 -1.17
CA VAL A 47 2.88 11.47 -0.01
C VAL A 47 1.83 10.43 -0.43
N HIS A 48 1.14 10.64 -1.54
CA HIS A 48 0.14 9.72 -2.06
C HIS A 48 0.75 8.33 -2.33
N THR A 49 1.92 8.26 -2.97
CA THR A 49 2.61 6.99 -3.22
C THR A 49 3.11 6.32 -1.94
N ALA A 50 3.63 7.10 -0.98
CA ALA A 50 4.05 6.59 0.32
C ALA A 50 2.88 5.99 1.12
N VAL A 51 1.75 6.70 1.20
CA VAL A 51 0.54 6.22 1.89
C VAL A 51 -0.02 4.97 1.23
N ARG A 52 -0.07 4.90 -0.10
CA ARG A 52 -0.50 3.69 -0.80
C ARG A 52 0.39 2.50 -0.46
N ARG A 53 1.72 2.65 -0.50
CA ARG A 53 2.64 1.57 -0.12
C ARG A 53 2.47 1.18 1.35
N ALA A 54 2.30 2.13 2.25
CA ALA A 54 2.07 1.84 3.66
C ALA A 54 0.77 1.06 3.87
N VAL A 55 -0.32 1.44 3.19
CA VAL A 55 -1.59 0.70 3.26
C VAL A 55 -1.46 -0.70 2.68
N ASP A 56 -0.80 -0.84 1.53
CA ASP A 56 -0.56 -2.15 0.90
C ASP A 56 0.25 -3.07 1.83
N GLU A 57 1.25 -2.52 2.52
CA GLU A 57 2.05 -3.23 3.51
C GLU A 57 1.23 -3.65 4.74
N LEU A 58 0.38 -2.75 5.25
CA LEU A 58 -0.49 -2.97 6.42
C LEU A 58 -1.62 -3.96 6.15
N LEU A 59 -2.17 -3.95 4.95
CA LEU A 59 -3.26 -4.85 4.52
C LEU A 59 -2.74 -6.16 3.94
N ALA A 60 -1.43 -6.37 3.93
CA ALA A 60 -0.87 -7.60 3.41
C ALA A 60 -1.14 -8.78 4.37
N THR A 61 -1.64 -9.88 3.83
CA THR A 61 -1.73 -11.15 4.55
C THR A 61 -0.60 -12.06 4.10
N THR A 62 -0.02 -12.80 5.04
CA THR A 62 1.04 -13.77 4.75
C THR A 62 0.55 -15.17 5.09
N HIS A 63 0.48 -16.04 4.08
CA HIS A 63 0.17 -17.46 4.25
C HIS A 63 1.47 -18.26 4.27
N ARG A 64 1.61 -19.13 5.28
CA ARG A 64 2.78 -20.01 5.45
C ARG A 64 2.36 -21.45 5.25
N CYS A 65 3.28 -22.29 4.77
CA CYS A 65 3.06 -23.72 4.77
C CYS A 65 2.96 -24.24 6.23
N PRO A 66 1.96 -25.09 6.56
CA PRO A 66 1.80 -25.64 7.90
C PRO A 66 2.82 -26.74 8.24
N VAL A 67 3.57 -27.28 7.27
CA VAL A 67 4.52 -28.37 7.50
C VAL A 67 5.74 -27.89 8.31
N PRO A 68 6.10 -28.54 9.43
CA PRO A 68 7.27 -28.17 10.23
C PRO A 68 8.56 -28.19 9.40
N GLY A 69 9.37 -27.13 9.51
CA GLY A 69 10.62 -26.99 8.76
C GLY A 69 10.47 -26.41 7.35
N CYS A 70 9.25 -26.27 6.83
CA CYS A 70 9.01 -25.64 5.55
C CYS A 70 9.11 -24.11 5.65
N ARG A 71 9.90 -23.47 4.77
CA ARG A 71 10.07 -22.01 4.71
C ARG A 71 9.19 -21.33 3.66
N PHE A 72 8.33 -22.09 2.98
CA PHE A 72 7.46 -21.55 1.95
C PHE A 72 6.43 -20.60 2.55
N ARG A 73 6.39 -19.38 2.01
CA ARG A 73 5.45 -18.34 2.41
C ARG A 73 5.06 -17.50 1.20
N ILE A 74 3.79 -17.11 1.16
CA ILE A 74 3.23 -16.23 0.14
C ILE A 74 2.69 -15.00 0.85
N ARG A 75 3.00 -13.84 0.29
CA ARG A 75 2.46 -12.56 0.74
C ARG A 75 1.45 -12.06 -0.30
N LEU A 76 0.27 -11.72 0.15
CA LEU A 76 -0.81 -11.16 -0.67
C LEU A 76 -1.15 -9.77 -0.17
N VAL A 77 -1.43 -8.86 -1.08
CA VAL A 77 -1.85 -7.49 -0.74
C VAL A 77 -3.35 -7.39 -0.95
N ASN A 78 -4.09 -7.10 0.12
CA ASN A 78 -5.55 -6.91 0.08
C ASN A 78 -6.34 -8.05 -0.61
N PRO A 79 -6.08 -9.33 -0.29
CA PRO A 79 -6.84 -10.42 -0.88
C PRO A 79 -8.28 -10.45 -0.36
N ASP A 80 -9.21 -10.87 -1.22
CA ASP A 80 -10.56 -11.20 -0.75
C ASP A 80 -10.56 -12.52 0.06
N PRO A 81 -11.64 -12.83 0.80
CA PRO A 81 -11.69 -14.04 1.63
C PRO A 81 -11.54 -15.34 0.82
N GLY A 82 -12.08 -15.39 -0.40
CA GLY A 82 -11.95 -16.54 -1.29
C GLY A 82 -10.54 -16.68 -1.84
N GLU A 83 -9.93 -15.56 -2.24
CA GLU A 83 -8.54 -15.50 -2.68
C GLU A 83 -7.56 -15.92 -1.56
N SER A 84 -7.78 -15.41 -0.34
CA SER A 84 -7.00 -15.80 0.86
C SER A 84 -7.07 -17.31 1.10
N ARG A 85 -8.28 -17.89 1.04
CA ARG A 85 -8.47 -19.34 1.22
C ARG A 85 -7.75 -20.13 0.12
N ARG A 86 -7.89 -19.73 -1.14
CA ARG A 86 -7.22 -20.39 -2.27
C ARG A 86 -5.71 -20.37 -2.12
N TRP A 87 -5.12 -19.25 -1.72
CA TRP A 87 -3.68 -19.17 -1.49
C TRP A 87 -3.21 -19.92 -0.26
N GLN A 88 -4.04 -20.03 0.77
CA GLN A 88 -3.77 -20.92 1.90
C GLN A 88 -3.70 -22.39 1.44
N GLU A 89 -4.63 -22.81 0.58
CA GLU A 89 -4.63 -24.16 -0.02
C GLU A 89 -3.42 -24.39 -0.93
N ILE A 90 -3.07 -23.42 -1.78
CA ILE A 90 -1.85 -23.47 -2.61
C ILE A 90 -0.59 -23.56 -1.74
N ALA A 91 -0.53 -22.79 -0.66
CA ALA A 91 0.59 -22.82 0.27
C ALA A 91 0.68 -24.12 1.07
N ALA A 92 -0.40 -24.90 1.18
CA ALA A 92 -0.37 -26.24 1.76
C ALA A 92 -0.02 -27.32 0.73
N ALA A 93 -0.47 -27.17 -0.52
CA ALA A 93 -0.31 -28.15 -1.59
C ALA A 93 0.94 -27.95 -2.47
N HIS A 94 1.84 -27.04 -2.08
CA HIS A 94 2.98 -26.67 -2.89
C HIS A 94 3.98 -27.83 -3.10
N PRO A 95 4.66 -27.90 -4.27
CA PRO A 95 5.40 -29.09 -4.69
C PRO A 95 6.66 -29.40 -3.88
N LEU A 96 7.12 -28.51 -3.00
CA LEU A 96 8.30 -28.77 -2.15
C LEU A 96 8.09 -29.94 -1.16
N HIS A 97 6.86 -30.43 -0.99
CA HIS A 97 6.53 -31.62 -0.21
C HIS A 97 6.32 -32.89 -1.05
N ARG A 98 6.30 -32.81 -2.39
CA ARG A 98 6.03 -33.98 -3.25
C ARG A 98 7.25 -34.88 -3.50
N HIS A 99 8.44 -34.47 -3.08
CA HIS A 99 9.69 -35.20 -3.31
C HIS A 99 10.28 -35.85 -2.04
N HIS A 100 9.50 -35.94 -0.96
CA HIS A 100 9.87 -36.63 0.28
C HIS A 100 8.94 -37.81 0.54
#